data_AF-A0A233VRT3-F1
#
_entry.id   AF-A0A233VRT3-F1
#
_cell.length_a   1.000
_cell.length_b   1.000
_cell.length_c   1.000
_cell.angle_alpha   90.00
_cell.angle_beta   90.00
_cell.angle_gamma   90.00
#
_symmetry.space_group_name_H-M   'P 1'
#
loop_
_entity.id
_entity.type
_entity.pdbx_description
1 polymer ?
#
loop_
_entity_poly.entity_id
_entity_poly.type
_entity_poly.pdbx_seq_one_letter_code
_entity_poly.pdbx_strand_id
1 'polypeptide(L)'
;MKIFRRILSVIQIIALFAIFIVHYFTKHKMGMQRHVMYKNMMFEQQVNMNVVMPVVIAVMILMFVYLTYKIIKHKTSKLEYVLFVNLFVFAILMANFSKNIFELDYNVAIVLSSVVCILQFIKATSSSY
;
A
#
# COMPACT_ATOMS: atom_id res chain seq x y z
N MET A 1 6.06 -17.22 16.25
CA MET A 1 5.63 -15.87 15.77
C MET A 1 6.74 -14.97 15.19
N LYS A 2 8.00 -15.01 15.66
CA LYS A 2 9.08 -14.15 15.09
C LYS A 2 9.43 -14.45 13.62
N ILE A 3 9.42 -15.72 13.21
CA ILE A 3 9.73 -16.13 11.82
C ILE A 3 8.67 -15.62 10.82
N PHE A 4 7.39 -15.75 11.18
CA PHE A 4 6.26 -15.29 10.37
C PHE A 4 6.30 -13.77 10.12
N ARG A 5 6.62 -12.99 11.17
CA ARG A 5 6.80 -11.53 11.05
C ARG A 5 7.97 -11.15 10.14
N ARG A 6 9.08 -11.90 10.18
CA ARG A 6 10.21 -11.67 9.26
C ARG A 6 9.82 -11.90 7.82
N ILE A 7 9.10 -12.99 7.53
CA ILE A 7 8.60 -13.29 6.18
C ILE A 7 7.69 -12.17 5.68
N LEU A 8 6.73 -11.71 6.50
CA LEU A 8 5.85 -10.60 6.17
C LEU A 8 6.61 -9.30 5.86
N SER A 9 7.67 -9.01 6.61
CA SER A 9 8.51 -7.83 6.35
C SER A 9 9.31 -7.97 5.04
N VAL A 10 9.80 -9.16 4.71
CA VAL A 10 10.47 -9.40 3.42
C VAL A 10 9.51 -9.18 2.26
N ILE A 11 8.28 -9.70 2.37
CA ILE A 11 7.24 -9.50 1.34
C ILE A 11 6.91 -8.02 1.18
N GLN A 12 6.81 -7.25 2.28
CA GLN A 12 6.60 -5.80 2.20
C GLN A 12 7.72 -5.07 1.48
N ILE A 13 8.98 -5.40 1.79
CA ILE A 13 10.14 -4.79 1.13
C ILE A 13 10.10 -5.09 -0.37
N ILE A 14 9.83 -6.34 -0.75
CA ILE A 14 9.70 -6.74 -2.15
C ILE A 14 8.56 -5.97 -2.83
N ALA A 15 7.40 -5.82 -2.18
CA ALA A 15 6.27 -5.08 -2.73
C ALA A 15 6.60 -3.60 -2.96
N LEU A 16 7.27 -2.94 -1.99
CA LEU A 16 7.73 -1.56 -2.16
C LEU A 16 8.76 -1.43 -3.29
N PHE A 17 9.68 -2.38 -3.39
CA PHE A 17 10.68 -2.39 -4.45
C PHE A 17 10.06 -2.64 -5.83
N ALA A 18 9.03 -3.48 -5.89
CA ALA A 18 8.29 -3.75 -7.12
C ALA A 18 7.57 -2.50 -7.65
N ILE A 19 7.01 -1.64 -6.78
CA ILE A 19 6.44 -0.34 -7.20
C ILE A 19 7.49 0.49 -7.91
N PHE A 20 8.69 0.60 -7.33
CA PHE A 20 9.77 1.39 -7.91
C PHE A 20 10.26 0.82 -9.25
N ILE A 21 10.44 -0.50 -9.33
CA ILE A 21 10.85 -1.19 -10.56
C ILE A 21 9.83 -0.97 -11.67
N VAL A 22 8.54 -1.19 -11.38
CA VAL A 22 7.47 -1.03 -12.38
C VAL A 22 7.42 0.41 -12.86
N HIS A 23 7.50 1.39 -11.97
CA HIS A 23 7.50 2.80 -12.35
C HIS A 23 8.70 3.18 -13.22
N TYR A 24 9.90 2.75 -12.82
CA TYR A 24 11.12 2.99 -13.58
C TYR A 24 11.04 2.42 -15.00
N PHE A 25 10.63 1.16 -15.13
CA PHE A 25 10.51 0.53 -16.45
C PHE A 25 9.33 1.05 -17.26
N THR A 26 8.23 1.47 -16.64
CA THR A 26 7.10 2.11 -17.33
C THR A 26 7.54 3.44 -17.95
N LYS A 27 8.42 4.18 -17.27
CA LYS A 27 8.98 5.44 -17.79
C LYS A 27 10.06 5.24 -18.86
N HIS A 28 10.90 4.21 -18.72
CA HIS A 28 12.06 4.01 -19.60
C HIS A 28 11.86 3.01 -20.75
N LYS A 29 10.85 2.13 -20.70
CA LYS A 29 10.57 1.13 -21.73
C LYS A 29 9.14 1.24 -22.25
N MET A 30 8.99 1.72 -23.48
CA MET A 30 7.69 1.84 -24.16
C MET A 30 6.90 0.53 -24.24
N GLY A 31 7.57 -0.63 -24.31
CA GLY A 31 6.90 -1.93 -24.28
C GLY A 31 6.20 -2.22 -22.96
N MET A 32 6.83 -1.88 -21.82
CA MET A 32 6.22 -2.04 -20.51
C MET A 32 5.12 -1.01 -20.29
N GLN A 33 5.34 0.22 -20.75
CA GLN A 33 4.32 1.27 -20.75
C GLN A 33 3.03 0.81 -21.43
N ARG A 34 3.11 0.28 -22.66
CA ARG A 34 1.94 -0.23 -23.38
C ARG A 34 1.26 -1.37 -22.63
N HIS A 35 2.04 -2.31 -22.09
CA HIS A 35 1.48 -3.45 -21.35
C HIS A 35 0.69 -3.01 -20.11
N VAL A 36 1.25 -2.11 -19.31
CA VAL A 36 0.58 -1.58 -18.10
C VAL A 36 -0.65 -0.77 -18.48
N MET A 37 -0.56 0.04 -19.54
CA MET A 37 -1.67 0.86 -20.02
C MET A 37 -2.85 0.02 -20.53
N TYR A 38 -2.59 -1.05 -21.30
CA TYR A 38 -3.63 -2.00 -21.71
C TYR A 38 -4.29 -2.67 -20.50
N LYS A 39 -3.48 -3.04 -19.50
CA LYS A 39 -3.99 -3.68 -18.29
C LYS A 39 -4.83 -2.73 -17.44
N ASN A 40 -4.45 -1.45 -17.36
CA ASN A 40 -5.25 -0.41 -16.72
C ASN A 40 -6.57 -0.19 -17.44
N MET A 41 -6.56 -0.10 -18.77
CA MET A 41 -7.78 0.04 -19.57
C MET A 41 -8.76 -1.12 -19.31
N MET A 42 -8.24 -2.35 -19.29
CA MET A 42 -9.05 -3.53 -18.98
C MET A 42 -9.62 -3.48 -17.55
N PHE A 43 -8.85 -2.97 -16.59
CA PHE A 43 -9.30 -2.80 -15.20
C PHE A 43 -10.36 -1.71 -15.04
N GLU A 44 -10.19 -0.57 -15.71
CA GLU A 44 -11.15 0.54 -15.70
C GLU A 44 -12.48 0.17 -16.38
N GLN A 45 -12.44 -0.70 -17.39
CA GLN A 45 -13.66 -1.23 -18.03
C GLN A 45 -14.45 -2.17 -17.11
N GLN A 46 -13.76 -2.91 -16.24
CA GLN A 46 -14.40 -3.86 -15.32
C GLN A 46 -14.79 -3.22 -13.99
N VAL A 47 -14.09 -2.16 -13.58
CA VAL A 47 -14.17 -1.58 -12.24
C VAL A 47 -14.23 -0.06 -12.35
N ASN A 48 -15.31 0.53 -11.83
CA ASN A 48 -15.43 1.98 -11.74
C ASN A 48 -14.49 2.54 -10.65
N MET A 49 -13.29 2.93 -11.06
CA MET A 49 -12.24 3.44 -10.19
C MET A 49 -12.66 4.70 -9.41
N ASN A 50 -13.59 5.50 -9.94
CA ASN A 50 -14.10 6.68 -9.23
C ASN A 50 -14.88 6.31 -7.96
N VAL A 51 -15.39 5.07 -7.86
CA VAL A 51 -16.08 4.55 -6.67
C VAL A 51 -15.13 3.69 -5.82
N VAL A 52 -14.31 2.84 -6.45
CA VAL A 52 -13.43 1.92 -5.71
C VAL A 52 -12.32 2.66 -4.96
N MET A 53 -11.70 3.66 -5.57
CA MET A 53 -10.59 4.39 -4.97
C MET A 53 -10.97 5.08 -3.64
N PRO A 54 -12.09 5.85 -3.55
CA PRO A 54 -12.51 6.42 -2.27
C PRO A 54 -12.90 5.37 -1.22
N VAL A 55 -13.46 4.22 -1.62
CA VAL A 55 -13.77 3.13 -0.69
C VAL A 55 -12.48 2.53 -0.10
N VAL A 56 -11.47 2.26 -0.93
CA VAL A 56 -10.17 1.75 -0.46
C VAL A 56 -9.51 2.74 0.51
N ILE A 57 -9.52 4.03 0.17
CA ILE A 57 -8.99 5.09 1.03
C ILE A 57 -9.74 5.13 2.36
N ALA A 58 -11.08 5.04 2.34
CA ALA A 58 -11.89 5.03 3.56
C ALA A 58 -11.56 3.83 4.47
N VAL A 59 -11.41 2.63 3.89
CA VAL A 59 -11.01 1.42 4.64
C VAL A 59 -9.63 1.60 5.26
N MET A 60 -8.67 2.17 4.52
CA MET A 60 -7.35 2.48 5.06
C MET A 60 -7.44 3.45 6.22
N ILE A 61 -8.21 4.54 6.10
CA ILE A 61 -8.40 5.49 7.22
C ILE A 61 -8.99 4.81 8.44
N LEU A 62 -9.97 3.91 8.29
CA LEU A 62 -10.53 3.15 9.41
C LEU A 62 -9.48 2.24 10.08
N MET A 63 -8.66 1.54 9.28
CA MET A 63 -7.55 0.74 9.78
C MET A 63 -6.52 1.58 10.55
N PHE A 64 -6.25 2.81 10.09
CA PHE A 64 -5.37 3.76 10.78
C PHE A 64 -5.91 4.13 12.16
N VAL A 65 -7.18 4.55 12.21
CA VAL A 65 -7.83 5.00 13.44
C VAL A 65 -7.88 3.86 14.46
N TYR A 66 -8.28 2.66 14.02
CA TYR A 66 -8.33 1.47 14.88
C TYR A 66 -6.97 1.14 15.50
N LEU A 67 -5.91 1.11 14.69
CA LEU A 67 -4.58 0.80 15.17
C LEU A 67 -4.01 1.90 16.06
N THR A 68 -4.25 3.17 15.73
CA THR A 68 -3.85 4.30 16.57
C THR A 68 -4.50 4.22 17.95
N TYR A 69 -5.81 3.94 18.01
CA TYR A 69 -6.52 3.70 19.28
C TYR A 69 -5.89 2.55 20.08
N LYS A 70 -5.61 1.41 19.42
CA LYS A 70 -5.01 0.24 20.07
C LYS A 70 -3.62 0.55 20.63
N ILE A 71 -2.79 1.26 19.88
CA ILE A 71 -1.43 1.64 20.29
C ILE A 71 -1.47 2.56 21.51
N ILE A 72 -2.32 3.58 21.50
CA ILE A 72 -2.49 4.51 22.63
C ILE A 72 -2.94 3.75 23.89
N LYS A 73 -3.90 2.83 23.75
CA LYS A 73 -4.46 2.06 24.87
C LYS A 73 -3.46 1.05 25.47
N HIS A 74 -2.67 0.38 24.63
CA HIS A 74 -1.80 -0.73 25.05
C HIS A 74 -0.33 -0.34 25.28
N LYS A 75 0.01 0.96 25.24
CA LYS A 75 1.38 1.49 25.47
C LYS A 75 2.46 0.74 24.66
N THR A 76 2.19 0.49 23.38
CA THR A 76 3.15 -0.18 22.48
C THR A 76 4.45 0.62 22.33
N SER A 77 5.53 -0.05 21.92
CA SER A 77 6.87 0.57 21.84
C SER A 77 6.92 1.78 20.90
N LYS A 78 7.72 2.80 21.25
CA LYS A 78 7.87 4.03 20.46
C LYS A 78 8.31 3.79 19.00
N LEU A 79 9.17 2.80 18.76
CA LEU A 79 9.67 2.49 17.41
C LEU A 79 8.61 1.86 16.50
N GLU A 80 7.80 0.93 17.03
CA GLU A 80 6.71 0.31 16.27
C GLU A 80 5.63 1.33 15.90
N TYR A 81 5.33 2.27 16.80
CA TYR A 81 4.42 3.37 16.53
C TYR A 81 4.91 4.28 15.41
N VAL A 82 6.18 4.70 15.44
CA VAL A 82 6.77 5.57 14.41
C VAL A 82 6.79 4.89 13.04
N LEU A 83 7.13 3.59 12.98
CA LEU A 83 7.09 2.82 11.74
C LEU A 83 5.66 2.65 11.22
N PHE A 84 4.69 2.44 12.11
CA PHE A 84 3.27 2.36 11.77
C PHE A 84 2.78 3.67 11.13
N VAL A 85 2.98 4.81 11.81
CA VAL A 85 2.51 6.12 11.33
C VAL A 85 3.12 6.45 9.97
N ASN A 86 4.43 6.24 9.78
CA ASN A 86 5.10 6.51 8.51
C ASN A 86 4.56 5.65 7.35
N LEU A 87 4.41 4.35 7.55
CA LEU A 87 3.88 3.46 6.52
C LEU A 87 2.43 3.78 6.17
N PHE A 88 1.65 4.21 7.16
CA PHE A 88 0.25 4.58 6.94
C PHE A 88 0.10 5.89 6.17
N VAL A 89 0.85 6.91 6.57
CA VAL A 89 0.91 8.20 5.85
C VAL A 89 1.41 7.97 4.42
N PHE A 90 2.44 7.15 4.23
CA PHE A 90 2.92 6.76 2.91
C PHE A 90 1.83 6.09 2.06
N ALA A 91 1.05 5.18 2.65
CA ALA A 91 -0.01 4.48 1.93
C ALA A 91 -1.19 5.41 1.55
N ILE A 92 -1.56 6.36 2.42
CA ILE A 92 -2.58 7.38 2.12
C ILE A 92 -2.08 8.35 1.03
N LEU A 93 -0.83 8.79 1.11
CA LEU A 93 -0.21 9.65 0.09
C LEU A 93 -0.13 8.91 -1.25
N MET A 94 0.30 7.66 -1.26
CA MET A 94 0.29 6.83 -2.46
C MET A 94 -1.10 6.65 -3.02
N ALA A 95 -2.12 6.41 -2.20
CA ALA A 95 -3.49 6.28 -2.68
C ALA A 95 -4.05 7.58 -3.28
N ASN A 96 -3.74 8.75 -2.71
CA ASN A 96 -4.25 10.03 -3.22
C ASN A 96 -3.47 10.58 -4.41
N PHE A 97 -2.13 10.46 -4.39
CA PHE A 97 -1.27 11.02 -5.42
C PHE A 97 -0.90 10.02 -6.51
N SER A 98 -1.27 8.74 -6.38
CA SER A 98 -1.00 7.68 -7.37
C SER A 98 -1.37 8.12 -8.78
N LYS A 99 -2.56 8.69 -8.96
CA LYS A 99 -3.05 9.11 -10.28
C LYS A 99 -2.27 10.28 -10.88
N ASN A 100 -1.67 11.12 -10.04
CA ASN A 100 -0.90 12.31 -10.46
C ASN A 100 0.61 12.03 -10.61
N ILE A 101 1.16 11.08 -9.85
CA ILE A 101 2.60 10.77 -9.83
C ILE A 101 2.92 9.59 -10.77
N PHE A 102 2.03 8.61 -10.84
CA PHE A 102 2.23 7.34 -11.55
C PHE A 102 1.27 7.24 -12.74
N GLU A 103 0.96 8.34 -13.43
CA GLU A 103 -0.08 8.48 -14.48
C GLU A 103 -0.48 7.18 -15.23
N LEU A 104 0.50 6.39 -15.67
CA LEU A 104 0.31 5.14 -16.41
C LEU A 104 0.30 3.85 -15.57
N ASP A 105 0.93 3.81 -14.39
CA ASP A 105 1.09 2.64 -13.52
C ASP A 105 0.38 2.76 -12.15
N TYR A 106 -0.48 3.76 -12.02
CA TYR A 106 -1.21 4.15 -10.82
C TYR A 106 -1.97 2.97 -10.14
N ASN A 107 -2.56 2.06 -10.92
CA ASN A 107 -3.25 0.86 -10.38
C ASN A 107 -2.29 -0.11 -9.70
N VAL A 108 -1.11 -0.34 -10.28
CA VAL A 108 -0.09 -1.23 -9.71
C VAL A 108 0.43 -0.65 -8.40
N ALA A 109 0.68 0.66 -8.38
CA ALA A 109 1.07 1.38 -7.17
C ALA A 109 0.00 1.30 -6.06
N ILE A 110 -1.29 1.47 -6.39
CA ILE A 110 -2.39 1.36 -5.43
C ILE A 110 -2.51 -0.07 -4.88
N VAL A 111 -2.49 -1.09 -5.74
CA VAL A 111 -2.63 -2.49 -5.30
C VAL A 111 -1.47 -2.88 -4.39
N LEU A 112 -0.23 -2.59 -4.79
CA LEU A 112 0.94 -2.95 -3.99
C LEU A 112 1.03 -2.17 -2.68
N SER A 113 0.68 -0.88 -2.67
CA SER A 113 0.61 -0.08 -1.43
C SER A 113 -0.50 -0.57 -0.49
N SER A 114 -1.65 -0.98 -1.03
CA SER A 114 -2.74 -1.60 -0.25
C SER A 114 -2.28 -2.90 0.39
N VAL A 115 -1.55 -3.75 -0.34
CA VAL A 115 -0.96 -4.98 0.20
C VAL A 115 0.02 -4.66 1.33
N VAL A 116 0.92 -3.69 1.16
CA VAL A 116 1.86 -3.28 2.22
C VAL A 116 1.11 -2.83 3.47
N CYS A 117 0.04 -2.05 3.30
CA CYS A 117 -0.81 -1.57 4.39
C CYS A 117 -1.49 -2.73 5.15
N ILE A 118 -2.07 -3.69 4.43
CA ILE A 118 -2.69 -4.89 5.02
C ILE A 118 -1.65 -5.73 5.78
N LEU A 119 -0.49 -5.97 5.19
CA LEU A 119 0.59 -6.71 5.86
C LEU A 119 1.06 -5.99 7.12
N GLN A 120 1.09 -4.65 7.11
CA GLN A 120 1.47 -3.87 8.28
C GLN A 120 0.39 -3.96 9.37
N PHE A 121 -0.88 -3.93 8.98
CA PHE A 121 -2.00 -4.08 9.89
C PHE A 121 -2.01 -5.44 10.57
N ILE A 122 -1.76 -6.51 9.83
CA ILE A 122 -1.67 -7.88 10.37
C ILE A 122 -0.51 -7.97 11.38
N LYS A 123 0.66 -7.39 11.04
CA LYS A 123 1.80 -7.37 11.97
C LYS A 123 1.51 -6.58 13.23
N ALA A 124 0.89 -5.40 13.11
CA ALA A 124 0.57 -4.53 14.24
C ALA A 124 -0.50 -5.16 15.16
N THR A 125 -1.50 -5.82 14.59
CA THR A 125 -2.52 -6.53 15.37
C THR A 125 -1.95 -7.76 16.08
N SER A 126 -1.07 -8.52 15.41
CA SER A 126 -0.38 -9.69 15.97
C SER A 126 0.70 -9.38 17.01
N SER A 127 1.23 -8.15 17.05
CA SER A 127 2.28 -7.77 18.03
C SER A 127 1.73 -7.49 19.43
N SER A 128 0.41 -7.35 19.58
CA SER A 128 -0.20 -6.86 20.81
C SER A 128 -0.42 -7.93 21.91
N TYR A 129 0.30 -9.05 21.84
CA TYR A 129 0.32 -10.13 22.83
C TYR A 129 1.75 -10.61 23.07
#